data_AF-A0A3C1RIW2-F1
#
_entry.id   AF-A0A3C1RIW2-F1
#
_cell.length_a   1.000
_cell.length_b   1.000
_cell.length_c   1.000
_cell.angle_alpha   90.00
_cell.angle_beta   90.00
_cell.angle_gamma   90.00
#
_symmetry.space_group_name_H-M   'P 1'
#
loop_
_entity.id
_entity.type
_entity.pdbx_description
1 polymer ?
#
loop_
_entity_poly.entity_id
_entity_poly.type
_entity_poly.pdbx_seq_one_letter_code
_entity_poly.pdbx_strand_id
1 'polypeptide(L)'
;MIKQKFGTALFCILTIICLIVTIFFSKKDLFFSFIPFLGSLICAICAVSENNYHKNRNVFIDDNSLLSEIHINYSKLSLTISIIGYFVFITLGMYFIKLAGLDYTKYKRGDYFMIAMSAFFIISYSIKIIKIIKKYSAKNILIISNNGIQLNHEYMIWSNIKNEKTLIKQEVTEYLKYETEVKYLSLYHKNKKIEFKIDDLDTADYFIEQYLKLYKNRFLRQNFGSSFKKMPEKDFSALESIPKIDDLFSLDEKELQKNLDNIGVLAKNNPDELKSYCESITNFEETNLDSIHYVLSENAEDWKDFLGNEFIRLFEIAKKDPFSNNIFDILDEILYELEPSQSSRKIIDYLNKELSNTNDKIRLKALNLINAWLEEEDISRSNMIIQKILMMTKDNNWEIRCCAHDILSSYNIFSDDEIAIPLADKLKAKINNQYEIDSE
;
A
#
# COMPACT_ATOMS: atom_id res chain seq x y z
N MET A 1 8.13 -14.66 0.27
CA MET A 1 6.73 -15.15 0.34
C MET A 1 6.01 -14.63 -0.90
N ILE A 2 5.36 -15.48 -1.70
CA ILE A 2 4.93 -15.08 -3.05
C ILE A 2 3.54 -14.44 -2.98
N LYS A 3 3.42 -13.16 -3.33
CA LYS A 3 2.11 -12.55 -3.62
C LYS A 3 1.64 -13.06 -4.96
N GLN A 4 0.52 -13.79 -4.98
CA GLN A 4 -0.12 -14.21 -6.23
C GLN A 4 -1.31 -13.28 -6.51
N LYS A 5 -1.52 -12.90 -7.76
CA LYS A 5 -2.50 -11.86 -8.14
C LYS A 5 -3.95 -12.36 -8.15
N PHE A 6 -4.13 -13.67 -8.11
CA PHE A 6 -5.36 -14.32 -8.52
C PHE A 6 -6.32 -14.64 -7.37
N GLY A 7 -5.95 -14.35 -6.12
CA GLY A 7 -6.79 -14.56 -4.95
C GLY A 7 -6.75 -16.00 -4.45
N THR A 8 -6.69 -16.18 -3.14
CA THR A 8 -6.74 -17.49 -2.46
C THR A 8 -7.91 -18.35 -2.95
N ALA A 9 -9.08 -17.73 -3.20
CA ALA A 9 -10.28 -18.41 -3.66
C ALA A 9 -10.10 -19.06 -5.04
N LEU A 10 -9.41 -18.40 -5.99
CA LEU A 10 -9.18 -18.97 -7.32
C LEU A 10 -8.29 -20.20 -7.23
N PHE A 11 -7.20 -20.14 -6.45
CA PHE A 11 -6.33 -21.30 -6.28
C PHE A 11 -7.03 -22.47 -5.58
N CYS A 12 -7.93 -22.21 -4.62
CA CYS A 12 -8.78 -23.24 -4.04
C CYS A 12 -9.69 -23.89 -5.10
N ILE A 13 -10.36 -23.09 -5.93
CA ILE A 13 -11.21 -23.59 -7.02
C ILE A 13 -10.40 -24.42 -8.02
N LEU A 14 -9.25 -23.92 -8.47
CA LEU A 14 -8.36 -24.65 -9.39
C LEU A 14 -7.84 -25.95 -8.76
N THR A 15 -7.52 -25.95 -7.47
CA THR A 15 -7.13 -27.16 -6.74
C THR A 15 -8.21 -28.23 -6.82
N ILE A 16 -9.48 -27.85 -6.58
CA ILE A 16 -10.64 -28.75 -6.63
C ILE A 16 -10.85 -29.26 -8.06
N ILE A 17 -10.80 -28.38 -9.07
CA ILE A 17 -10.95 -28.76 -10.47
C ILE A 17 -9.87 -29.77 -10.86
N CYS A 18 -8.61 -29.49 -10.55
CA CYS A 18 -7.50 -30.41 -10.82
C CYS A 18 -7.66 -31.76 -10.11
N LEU A 19 -8.19 -31.80 -8.88
CA LEU A 19 -8.51 -33.05 -8.18
C LEU A 19 -9.62 -33.84 -8.87
N ILE A 20 -10.71 -33.18 -9.29
CA ILE A 20 -11.80 -33.83 -10.02
C ILE A 20 -11.28 -34.44 -11.33
N VAL A 21 -10.46 -33.68 -12.07
CA VAL A 21 -9.82 -34.15 -13.31
C VAL A 21 -8.89 -35.34 -13.02
N THR A 22 -8.12 -35.28 -11.93
CA THR A 22 -7.28 -36.40 -11.48
C THR A 22 -8.10 -37.67 -11.23
N ILE A 23 -9.19 -37.57 -10.46
CA ILE A 23 -10.08 -38.69 -10.15
C ILE A 23 -10.70 -39.25 -11.43
N PHE A 24 -11.15 -38.39 -12.34
CA PHE A 24 -11.73 -38.81 -13.62
C PHE A 24 -10.73 -39.61 -14.46
N PHE A 25 -9.49 -39.11 -14.61
CA PHE A 25 -8.46 -39.79 -15.40
C PHE A 25 -7.84 -40.99 -14.69
N SER A 26 -7.83 -41.05 -13.35
CA SER A 26 -7.32 -42.21 -12.61
C SER A 26 -8.04 -43.51 -12.98
N LYS A 27 -9.33 -43.41 -13.35
CA LYS A 27 -10.15 -44.54 -13.82
C LYS A 27 -9.84 -44.97 -15.26
N LYS A 28 -9.22 -44.10 -16.06
CA LYS A 28 -8.94 -44.33 -17.49
C LYS A 28 -7.47 -44.62 -17.77
N ASP A 29 -6.58 -43.78 -17.26
CA ASP A 29 -5.14 -43.94 -17.35
C ASP A 29 -4.47 -43.34 -16.10
N LEU A 30 -4.03 -44.23 -15.22
CA LEU A 30 -3.37 -43.87 -13.96
C LEU A 30 -2.10 -43.03 -14.20
N PHE A 31 -1.38 -43.26 -15.30
CA PHE A 31 -0.15 -42.53 -15.59
C PHE A 31 -0.42 -41.09 -16.00
N PHE A 32 -1.47 -40.87 -16.81
CA PHE A 32 -1.90 -39.53 -17.20
C PHE A 32 -2.45 -38.73 -15.99
N SER A 33 -3.07 -39.42 -15.02
CA SER A 33 -3.64 -38.80 -13.82
C SER A 33 -2.62 -38.07 -12.94
N PHE A 34 -1.33 -38.39 -13.06
CA PHE A 34 -0.26 -37.71 -12.32
C PHE A 34 -0.11 -36.22 -12.69
N ILE A 35 -0.39 -35.85 -13.95
CA ILE A 35 -0.26 -34.46 -14.41
C ILE A 35 -1.22 -33.52 -13.67
N PRO A 36 -2.56 -33.75 -13.70
CA PRO A 36 -3.49 -32.91 -12.95
C PRO A 36 -3.30 -33.03 -11.42
N PHE A 37 -2.77 -34.15 -10.92
CA PHE A 37 -2.43 -34.29 -9.50
C PHE A 37 -1.32 -33.31 -9.08
N LEU A 38 -0.23 -33.24 -9.85
CA LEU A 38 0.85 -32.27 -9.60
C LEU A 38 0.36 -30.83 -9.74
N GLY A 39 -0.53 -30.58 -10.70
CA GLY A 39 -1.20 -29.28 -10.87
C GLY A 39 -2.03 -28.88 -9.65
N SER A 40 -2.80 -29.82 -9.09
CA SER A 40 -3.55 -29.62 -7.83
C SER A 40 -2.63 -29.27 -6.67
N LEU A 41 -1.51 -30.00 -6.53
CA LEU A 41 -0.55 -29.78 -5.46
C LEU A 41 0.11 -28.39 -5.56
N ILE A 42 0.46 -27.94 -6.78
CA ILE A 42 0.93 -26.56 -7.01
C ILE A 42 -0.13 -25.55 -6.54
N CYS A 43 -1.38 -25.70 -6.98
CA CYS A 43 -2.46 -24.76 -6.64
C CYS A 43 -2.74 -24.72 -5.13
N ALA A 44 -2.70 -25.86 -4.45
CA ALA A 44 -2.89 -25.92 -3.01
C ALA A 44 -1.76 -25.19 -2.25
N ILE A 45 -0.50 -25.40 -2.67
CA ILE A 45 0.65 -24.70 -2.10
C ILE A 45 0.53 -23.18 -2.33
N CYS A 46 0.12 -22.77 -3.53
CA CYS A 46 -0.13 -21.37 -3.85
C CYS A 46 -1.19 -20.75 -2.95
N ALA A 47 -2.35 -21.42 -2.77
CA ALA A 47 -3.44 -20.94 -1.91
C ALA A 47 -2.99 -20.73 -0.45
N VAL A 48 -2.27 -21.69 0.12
CA VAL A 48 -1.74 -21.58 1.49
C VAL A 48 -0.75 -20.41 1.59
N SER A 49 0.12 -20.26 0.59
CA SER A 49 1.13 -19.19 0.60
C SER A 49 0.52 -17.80 0.49
N GLU A 50 -0.53 -17.64 -0.32
CA GLU A 50 -1.25 -16.39 -0.50
C GLU A 50 -2.07 -16.03 0.74
N ASN A 51 -2.75 -17.02 1.35
CA ASN A 51 -3.44 -16.82 2.61
C ASN A 51 -2.51 -16.34 3.72
N ASN A 52 -1.34 -16.97 3.86
CA ASN A 52 -0.33 -16.54 4.83
C ASN A 52 0.21 -15.13 4.50
N TYR A 53 0.32 -14.77 3.22
CA TYR A 53 0.72 -13.43 2.77
C TYR A 53 -0.24 -12.36 3.24
N HIS A 54 -1.54 -12.57 3.05
CA HIS A 54 -2.55 -11.62 3.49
C HIS A 54 -2.71 -11.59 5.01
N LYS A 55 -2.66 -12.75 5.68
CA LYS A 55 -2.77 -12.83 7.14
C LYS A 55 -1.67 -12.04 7.86
N ASN A 56 -0.45 -12.08 7.33
CA ASN A 56 0.70 -11.46 7.97
C ASN A 56 0.98 -10.03 7.49
N ARG A 57 0.18 -9.48 6.58
CA ARG A 57 0.41 -8.15 5.98
C ARG A 57 0.44 -7.03 7.01
N ASN A 58 -0.40 -7.12 8.04
CA ASN A 58 -0.54 -6.10 9.08
C ASN A 58 0.32 -6.39 10.32
N VAL A 59 1.21 -7.39 10.24
CA VAL A 59 2.13 -7.70 11.34
C VAL A 59 3.31 -6.72 11.25
N PHE A 60 3.49 -5.93 12.30
CA PHE A 60 4.64 -5.04 12.44
C PHE A 60 5.80 -5.76 13.13
N ILE A 61 7.01 -5.46 12.69
CA ILE A 61 8.22 -5.98 13.30
C ILE A 61 8.63 -5.08 14.47
N ASP A 62 8.71 -5.64 15.67
CA ASP A 62 9.22 -4.93 16.85
C ASP A 62 10.74 -4.69 16.72
N ASP A 63 11.12 -3.42 16.71
CA ASP A 63 12.52 -2.97 16.65
C ASP A 63 13.35 -3.58 17.79
N ASN A 64 12.82 -3.77 18.99
CA ASN A 64 13.59 -4.29 20.13
C ASN A 64 13.96 -5.77 20.00
N SER A 65 13.20 -6.53 19.20
CA SER A 65 13.40 -7.96 18.96
C SER A 65 14.37 -8.26 17.80
N LEU A 66 14.78 -7.22 17.06
CA LEU A 66 15.46 -7.36 15.79
C LEU A 66 16.99 -7.52 15.97
N LEU A 67 17.55 -8.59 15.40
CA LEU A 67 18.99 -8.86 15.38
C LEU A 67 19.80 -7.76 14.68
N SER A 68 21.12 -7.75 14.85
CA SER A 68 22.03 -6.79 14.21
C SER A 68 22.07 -6.88 12.68
N GLU A 69 21.68 -8.03 12.14
CA GLU A 69 21.53 -8.29 10.71
C GLU A 69 20.43 -9.32 10.46
N ILE A 70 19.84 -9.23 9.27
CA ILE A 70 18.90 -10.22 8.75
C ILE A 70 19.38 -10.76 7.41
N HIS A 71 19.27 -12.08 7.26
CA HIS A 71 19.64 -12.80 6.05
C HIS A 71 18.39 -13.22 5.30
N ILE A 72 18.22 -12.68 4.09
CA ILE A 72 17.09 -12.97 3.22
C ILE A 72 17.60 -13.80 2.04
N ASN A 73 16.99 -14.97 1.85
CA ASN A 73 17.42 -15.96 0.85
C ASN A 73 16.33 -16.15 -0.21
N TYR A 74 16.63 -16.96 -1.23
CA TYR A 74 15.59 -17.36 -2.17
C TYR A 74 14.55 -18.27 -1.50
N SER A 75 13.30 -18.10 -1.91
CA SER A 75 12.15 -18.86 -1.41
C SER A 75 12.26 -20.34 -1.75
N LYS A 76 12.39 -21.19 -0.73
CA LYS A 76 12.27 -22.66 -0.85
C LYS A 76 10.91 -23.09 -1.41
N LEU A 77 9.87 -22.30 -1.16
CA LEU A 77 8.53 -22.53 -1.69
C LEU A 77 8.52 -22.32 -3.22
N SER A 78 9.09 -21.20 -3.69
CA SER A 78 9.21 -20.89 -5.11
C SER A 78 10.02 -21.95 -5.86
N LEU A 79 11.11 -22.43 -5.24
CA LEU A 79 11.89 -23.56 -5.75
C LEU A 79 11.02 -24.82 -5.90
N THR A 80 10.28 -25.19 -4.84
CA THR A 80 9.42 -26.39 -4.84
C THR A 80 8.36 -26.30 -5.94
N ILE A 81 7.65 -25.18 -6.05
CA ILE A 81 6.63 -24.95 -7.10
C ILE A 81 7.24 -25.09 -8.49
N SER A 82 8.40 -24.48 -8.72
CA SER A 82 9.07 -24.52 -10.02
C SER A 82 9.55 -25.91 -10.39
N ILE A 83 10.09 -26.67 -9.43
CA ILE A 83 10.51 -28.07 -9.63
C ILE A 83 9.29 -28.93 -9.98
N ILE A 84 8.19 -28.83 -9.24
CA ILE A 84 6.95 -29.58 -9.52
C ILE A 84 6.40 -29.20 -10.90
N GLY A 85 6.42 -27.92 -11.26
CA GLY A 85 6.01 -27.44 -12.58
C GLY A 85 6.83 -28.04 -13.72
N TYR A 86 8.16 -28.18 -13.54
CA TYR A 86 9.00 -28.87 -14.52
C TYR A 86 8.76 -30.38 -14.54
N PHE A 87 8.44 -31.01 -13.40
CA PHE A 87 8.07 -32.42 -13.35
C PHE A 87 6.81 -32.74 -14.16
N VAL A 88 5.85 -31.81 -14.27
CA VAL A 88 4.68 -31.99 -15.14
C VAL A 88 5.10 -32.25 -16.60
N PHE A 89 6.05 -31.48 -17.13
CA PHE A 89 6.53 -31.65 -18.50
C PHE A 89 7.36 -32.93 -18.69
N ILE A 90 8.15 -33.31 -17.68
CA ILE A 90 8.86 -34.60 -17.70
C ILE A 90 7.85 -35.76 -17.72
N THR A 91 6.79 -35.68 -16.91
CA THR A 91 5.74 -36.70 -16.84
C THR A 91 4.98 -36.79 -18.17
N LEU A 92 4.72 -35.65 -18.81
CA LEU A 92 4.15 -35.59 -20.16
C LEU A 92 5.08 -36.23 -21.21
N GLY A 93 6.39 -35.99 -21.13
CA GLY A 93 7.37 -36.66 -21.98
C GLY A 93 7.34 -38.18 -21.78
N MET A 94 7.32 -38.66 -20.53
CA MET A 94 7.21 -40.10 -20.23
C MET A 94 5.90 -40.68 -20.76
N TYR A 95 4.80 -39.92 -20.70
CA TYR A 95 3.52 -40.32 -21.26
C TYR A 95 3.57 -40.48 -22.79
N PHE A 96 4.28 -39.62 -23.51
CA PHE A 96 4.48 -39.77 -24.95
C PHE A 96 5.29 -41.03 -25.31
N ILE A 97 6.28 -41.42 -24.50
CA ILE A 97 6.99 -42.70 -24.69
C ILE A 97 6.03 -43.87 -24.51
N LYS A 98 5.17 -43.81 -23.48
CA LYS A 98 4.15 -44.84 -23.22
C LYS A 98 3.19 -44.98 -24.41
N LEU A 99 2.75 -43.87 -25.01
CA LEU A 99 1.85 -43.88 -26.17
C LEU A 99 2.51 -44.42 -27.45
N ALA A 100 3.77 -44.06 -27.71
CA ALA A 100 4.52 -44.57 -28.86
C ALA A 100 4.87 -46.07 -28.72
N GLY A 101 4.96 -46.57 -27.48
CA GLY A 101 5.43 -47.93 -27.18
C GLY A 101 6.93 -48.08 -27.36
N LEU A 102 7.50 -49.23 -26.98
CA LEU A 102 8.96 -49.50 -27.05
C LEU A 102 9.37 -50.39 -28.24
N ASP A 103 8.40 -50.85 -29.04
CA ASP A 103 8.66 -51.75 -30.18
C ASP A 103 8.97 -50.95 -31.45
N TYR A 104 10.24 -50.57 -31.58
CA TYR A 104 10.75 -49.75 -32.68
C TYR A 104 10.53 -50.35 -34.08
N THR A 105 10.28 -51.65 -34.17
CA THR A 105 10.03 -52.35 -35.44
C THR A 105 8.65 -52.03 -36.03
N LYS A 106 7.72 -51.48 -35.22
CA LYS A 106 6.34 -51.17 -35.61
C LYS A 106 6.03 -49.68 -35.70
N TYR A 107 7.03 -48.82 -35.50
CA TYR A 107 6.82 -47.37 -35.44
C TYR A 107 6.34 -46.79 -36.76
N LYS A 108 5.30 -45.96 -36.68
CA LYS A 108 4.85 -45.08 -37.73
C LYS A 108 5.52 -43.71 -37.58
N ARG A 109 5.43 -42.87 -38.61
CA ARG A 109 6.00 -41.51 -38.62
C ARG A 109 5.56 -40.67 -37.39
N GLY A 110 4.34 -40.86 -36.90
CA GLY A 110 3.84 -40.20 -35.69
C GLY A 110 4.55 -40.63 -34.41
N ASP A 111 4.97 -41.89 -34.31
CA ASP A 111 5.63 -42.43 -33.12
C ASP A 111 7.06 -41.89 -32.98
N TYR A 112 7.79 -41.77 -34.09
CA TYR A 112 9.09 -41.11 -34.12
C TYR A 112 9.02 -39.65 -33.66
N PHE A 113 7.96 -38.92 -34.05
CA PHE A 113 7.73 -37.56 -33.60
C PHE A 113 7.44 -37.49 -32.10
N MET A 114 6.59 -38.39 -31.58
CA MET A 114 6.29 -38.47 -30.14
C MET A 114 7.55 -38.76 -29.30
N ILE A 115 8.43 -39.66 -29.77
CA ILE A 115 9.70 -39.96 -29.08
C ILE A 115 10.65 -38.77 -29.11
N ALA A 116 10.77 -38.08 -30.25
CA ALA A 116 11.60 -36.88 -30.35
C ALA A 116 11.11 -35.76 -29.41
N MET A 117 9.78 -35.53 -29.36
CA MET A 117 9.17 -34.58 -28.43
C MET A 117 9.37 -34.98 -26.97
N SER A 118 9.26 -36.27 -26.66
CA SER A 118 9.53 -36.78 -25.33
C SER A 118 10.97 -36.52 -24.88
N ALA A 119 11.95 -36.88 -25.73
CA ALA A 119 13.35 -36.65 -25.44
C ALA A 119 13.64 -35.16 -25.21
N PHE A 120 13.05 -34.28 -26.03
CA PHE A 120 13.12 -32.85 -25.84
C PHE A 120 12.58 -32.40 -24.47
N PHE A 121 11.37 -32.84 -24.09
CA PHE A 121 10.79 -32.48 -22.79
C PHE A 121 11.64 -33.01 -21.62
N ILE A 122 12.01 -34.29 -21.63
CA ILE A 122 12.77 -34.88 -20.52
C ILE A 122 14.12 -34.15 -20.37
N ILE A 123 14.91 -34.03 -21.44
CA ILE A 123 16.24 -33.43 -21.38
C ILE A 123 16.17 -31.94 -21.04
N SER A 124 15.31 -31.17 -21.73
CA SER A 124 15.21 -29.72 -21.56
C SER A 124 14.78 -29.35 -20.14
N TYR A 125 13.76 -30.02 -19.61
CA TYR A 125 13.24 -29.72 -18.28
C TYR A 125 14.13 -30.27 -17.16
N SER A 126 14.83 -31.40 -17.35
CA SER A 126 15.88 -31.84 -16.42
C SER A 126 17.02 -30.82 -16.30
N ILE A 127 17.48 -30.23 -17.41
CA ILE A 127 18.49 -29.16 -17.38
C ILE A 127 17.97 -27.92 -16.64
N LYS A 128 16.69 -27.55 -16.84
CA LYS A 128 16.07 -26.43 -16.11
C LYS A 128 16.01 -26.69 -14.60
N ILE A 129 15.71 -27.93 -14.18
CA ILE A 129 15.73 -28.33 -12.76
C ILE A 129 17.14 -28.14 -12.16
N ILE A 130 18.19 -28.58 -12.86
CA ILE A 130 19.57 -28.42 -12.36
C ILE A 130 19.93 -26.93 -12.22
N LYS A 131 19.57 -26.11 -13.22
CA LYS A 131 19.83 -24.65 -13.20
C LYS A 131 19.09 -23.97 -12.05
N ILE A 132 17.83 -24.30 -11.80
CA ILE A 132 17.05 -23.65 -10.75
C ILE A 132 17.53 -24.07 -9.35
N ILE A 133 17.90 -25.35 -9.15
CA ILE A 133 18.50 -25.80 -7.89
C ILE A 133 19.80 -25.03 -7.61
N LYS A 134 20.65 -24.84 -8.62
CA LYS A 134 21.89 -24.06 -8.48
C LYS A 134 21.64 -22.58 -8.16
N LYS A 135 20.60 -21.97 -8.74
CA LYS A 135 20.21 -20.57 -8.42
C LYS A 135 19.77 -20.46 -6.96
N TYR A 136 18.89 -21.35 -6.51
CA TYR A 136 18.26 -21.29 -5.19
C TYR A 136 19.13 -21.87 -4.05
N SER A 137 20.25 -22.53 -4.36
CA SER A 137 21.23 -22.95 -3.35
C SER A 137 22.17 -21.83 -2.91
N ALA A 138 22.18 -20.70 -3.62
CA ALA A 138 22.91 -19.50 -3.21
C ALA A 138 22.37 -19.00 -1.86
N LYS A 139 23.27 -18.68 -0.94
CA LYS A 139 22.95 -18.13 0.38
C LYS A 139 23.30 -16.64 0.42
N ASN A 140 22.71 -15.91 1.38
CA ASN A 140 23.05 -14.53 1.69
C ASN A 140 22.90 -13.58 0.50
N ILE A 141 21.76 -13.70 -0.18
CA ILE A 141 21.47 -12.95 -1.40
C ILE A 141 21.21 -11.48 -1.07
N LEU A 142 20.41 -11.25 -0.03
CA LEU A 142 20.16 -9.93 0.55
C LEU A 142 20.44 -10.01 2.04
N ILE A 143 21.40 -9.22 2.51
CA ILE A 143 21.62 -8.99 3.95
C ILE A 143 21.28 -7.54 4.23
N ILE A 144 20.45 -7.29 5.24
CA ILE A 144 20.20 -5.94 5.75
C ILE A 144 20.74 -5.90 7.17
N SER A 145 21.64 -4.97 7.46
CA SER A 145 22.32 -4.86 8.74
C SER A 145 22.29 -3.42 9.26
N ASN A 146 22.65 -3.24 10.52
CA ASN A 146 22.81 -1.89 11.11
C ASN A 146 23.82 -1.03 10.34
N ASN A 147 24.77 -1.63 9.63
CA ASN A 147 25.86 -0.93 8.96
C ASN A 147 25.58 -0.69 7.46
N GLY A 148 24.67 -1.45 6.84
CA GLY A 148 24.40 -1.36 5.41
C GLY A 148 23.62 -2.54 4.84
N ILE A 149 23.54 -2.57 3.50
CA ILE A 149 22.87 -3.62 2.72
C ILE A 149 23.93 -4.39 1.92
N GLN A 150 23.87 -5.72 1.93
CA GLN A 150 24.63 -6.58 1.03
C GLN A 150 23.72 -7.18 -0.03
N LEU A 151 24.07 -7.01 -1.31
CA LEU A 151 23.39 -7.64 -2.44
C LEU A 151 24.37 -8.51 -3.22
N ASN A 152 24.09 -9.80 -3.36
CA ASN A 152 24.92 -10.72 -4.16
C ASN A 152 26.43 -10.60 -3.89
N HIS A 153 26.82 -10.45 -2.62
CA HIS A 153 28.21 -10.28 -2.13
C HIS A 153 28.81 -8.86 -2.28
N GLU A 154 28.09 -7.90 -2.85
CA GLU A 154 28.48 -6.49 -2.82
C GLU A 154 27.90 -5.80 -1.58
N TYR A 155 28.77 -5.30 -0.71
CA TYR A 155 28.40 -4.61 0.51
C TYR A 155 28.31 -3.10 0.30
N MET A 156 27.20 -2.49 0.72
CA MET A 156 26.89 -1.08 0.57
C MET A 156 26.55 -0.48 1.93
N ILE A 157 27.32 0.52 2.35
CA ILE A 157 27.14 1.18 3.65
C ILE A 157 25.97 2.16 3.56
N TRP A 158 25.14 2.25 4.62
CA TRP A 158 23.98 3.16 4.67
C TRP A 158 24.31 4.62 4.36
N SER A 159 25.46 5.15 4.81
CA SER A 159 25.89 6.52 4.51
C SER A 159 26.00 6.84 3.02
N ASN A 160 26.19 5.81 2.18
CA ASN A 160 26.35 5.93 0.74
C ASN A 160 25.11 5.48 -0.05
N ILE A 161 24.04 5.06 0.64
CA ILE A 161 22.77 4.61 0.06
C ILE A 161 21.78 5.78 0.08
N LYS A 162 21.09 6.01 -1.04
CA LYS A 162 20.02 7.02 -1.16
C LYS A 162 18.79 6.43 -1.84
N ASN A 163 17.62 6.96 -1.49
CA ASN A 163 16.33 6.67 -2.12
C ASN A 163 16.04 5.16 -2.22
N GLU A 164 16.28 4.42 -1.14
CA GLU A 164 15.90 3.02 -1.06
C GLU A 164 14.38 2.89 -1.03
N LYS A 165 13.82 2.17 -2.01
CA LYS A 165 12.39 1.85 -2.06
C LYS A 165 12.13 0.60 -2.87
N THR A 166 11.00 -0.02 -2.61
CA THR A 166 10.42 -1.03 -3.50
C THR A 166 9.76 -0.33 -4.70
N LEU A 167 9.95 -0.91 -5.88
CA LEU A 167 9.38 -0.45 -7.13
C LEU A 167 8.66 -1.61 -7.79
N ILE A 168 7.49 -1.36 -8.36
CA ILE A 168 6.82 -2.28 -9.28
C ILE A 168 7.24 -1.88 -10.69
N LYS A 169 7.76 -2.84 -11.45
CA LYS A 169 8.13 -2.66 -12.85
C LYS A 169 7.39 -3.65 -13.72
N GLN A 170 6.92 -3.21 -14.88
CA GLN A 170 6.42 -4.10 -15.91
C GLN A 170 7.61 -4.65 -16.70
N GLU A 171 7.84 -5.96 -16.60
CA GLU A 171 8.75 -6.69 -17.48
C GLU A 171 7.97 -7.21 -18.68
N VAL A 172 8.40 -6.81 -19.88
CA VAL A 172 7.87 -7.37 -21.13
C VAL A 172 8.72 -8.58 -21.49
N THR A 173 8.09 -9.76 -21.56
CA THR A 173 8.78 -10.93 -22.13
C THR A 173 9.03 -10.71 -23.62
N GLU A 174 10.30 -10.79 -24.05
CA GLU A 174 10.79 -10.46 -25.40
C GLU A 174 9.99 -11.09 -26.56
N TYR A 175 9.28 -12.19 -26.32
CA TYR A 175 8.60 -12.97 -27.36
C TYR A 175 7.07 -12.89 -27.35
N LEU A 176 6.43 -12.47 -26.27
CA LEU A 176 4.96 -12.58 -26.15
C LEU A 176 4.24 -11.27 -25.82
N LYS A 177 4.95 -10.14 -25.67
CA LYS A 177 4.34 -8.86 -25.25
C LYS A 177 3.45 -8.98 -23.99
N TYR A 178 3.64 -10.01 -23.18
CA TYR A 178 3.00 -10.09 -21.88
C TYR A 178 3.83 -9.26 -20.91
N GLU A 179 3.19 -8.22 -20.38
CA GLU A 179 3.68 -7.41 -19.29
C GLU A 179 3.42 -8.13 -17.98
N THR A 180 4.50 -8.51 -17.30
CA THR A 180 4.44 -9.04 -15.94
C THR A 180 4.94 -7.98 -14.99
N GLU A 181 4.11 -7.58 -14.02
CA GLU A 181 4.57 -6.76 -12.91
C GLU A 181 5.51 -7.57 -12.02
N VAL A 182 6.70 -7.02 -11.80
CA VAL A 182 7.78 -7.59 -11.02
C VAL A 182 8.22 -6.56 -10.00
N LYS A 183 8.43 -6.99 -8.75
CA LYS A 183 8.90 -6.11 -7.68
C LYS A 183 10.42 -6.09 -7.59
N TYR A 184 10.94 -4.88 -7.44
CA TYR A 184 12.35 -4.56 -7.34
C TYR A 184 12.64 -3.76 -6.09
N LEU A 185 13.69 -4.12 -5.36
CA LEU A 185 14.37 -3.20 -4.45
C LEU A 185 15.25 -2.28 -5.31
N SER A 186 14.97 -0.98 -5.27
CA SER A 186 15.75 0.05 -5.97
C SER A 186 16.45 0.92 -4.94
N LEU A 187 17.75 1.14 -5.14
CA LEU A 187 18.56 2.05 -4.33
C LEU A 187 19.64 2.72 -5.17
N TYR A 188 20.14 3.86 -4.70
CA TYR A 188 21.32 4.51 -5.28
C TYR A 188 22.51 4.30 -4.36
N HIS A 189 23.60 3.74 -4.90
CA HIS A 189 24.88 3.62 -4.20
C HIS A 189 25.97 4.26 -5.04
N LYS A 190 26.70 5.25 -4.48
CA LYS A 190 27.74 6.01 -5.20
C LYS A 190 27.25 6.56 -6.57
N ASN A 191 26.05 7.13 -6.59
CA ASN A 191 25.36 7.65 -7.78
C ASN A 191 25.04 6.62 -8.88
N LYS A 192 25.18 5.32 -8.61
CA LYS A 192 24.71 4.25 -9.49
C LYS A 192 23.39 3.71 -8.96
N LYS A 193 22.40 3.61 -9.84
CA LYS A 193 21.13 2.94 -9.54
C LYS A 193 21.36 1.43 -9.54
N ILE A 194 21.00 0.79 -8.45
CA ILE A 194 21.05 -0.67 -8.29
C ILE A 194 19.60 -1.13 -8.11
N GLU A 195 19.22 -2.14 -8.88
CA GLU A 195 17.89 -2.72 -8.86
C GLU A 195 18.00 -4.23 -8.70
N PHE A 196 17.29 -4.76 -7.71
CA PHE A 196 17.33 -6.16 -7.35
C PHE A 196 15.92 -6.73 -7.27
N LYS A 197 15.64 -7.79 -8.02
CA LYS A 197 14.31 -8.44 -8.05
C LYS A 197 14.04 -9.15 -6.73
N ILE A 198 12.94 -8.82 -6.06
CA ILE A 198 12.61 -9.32 -4.71
C ILE A 198 11.51 -10.41 -4.69
N ASP A 199 10.80 -10.65 -5.80
CA ASP A 199 9.69 -11.62 -5.85
C ASP A 199 10.11 -13.07 -5.53
N ASP A 200 11.37 -13.41 -5.81
CA ASP A 200 11.90 -14.77 -5.60
C ASP A 200 12.34 -15.01 -4.14
N LEU A 201 12.26 -14.00 -3.25
CA LEU A 201 12.77 -14.08 -1.88
C LEU A 201 11.81 -14.82 -0.93
N ASP A 202 12.38 -15.41 0.12
CA ASP A 202 11.62 -16.11 1.18
C ASP A 202 10.81 -15.14 2.06
N THR A 203 11.26 -13.91 2.21
CA THR A 203 10.55 -12.81 2.89
C THR A 203 9.50 -12.14 2.00
N ALA A 204 8.43 -11.59 2.59
CA ALA A 204 7.45 -10.78 1.87
C ALA A 204 7.98 -9.36 1.63
N ASP A 205 7.54 -8.71 0.56
CA ASP A 205 7.94 -7.35 0.17
C ASP A 205 7.66 -6.30 1.26
N TYR A 206 6.49 -6.34 1.90
CA TYR A 206 6.16 -5.42 3.00
C TYR A 206 7.09 -5.59 4.21
N PHE A 207 7.57 -6.81 4.48
CA PHE A 207 8.56 -7.03 5.53
C PHE A 207 9.94 -6.51 5.11
N ILE A 208 10.32 -6.62 3.83
CA ILE A 208 11.56 -6.03 3.31
C ILE A 208 11.53 -4.50 3.49
N GLU A 209 10.41 -3.84 3.19
CA GLU A 209 10.22 -2.41 3.42
C GLU A 209 10.37 -2.04 4.90
N GLN A 210 9.72 -2.79 5.80
CA GLN A 210 9.85 -2.60 7.25
C GLN A 210 11.31 -2.78 7.72
N TYR A 211 12.01 -3.83 7.27
CA TYR A 211 13.42 -4.04 7.60
C TYR A 211 14.29 -2.86 7.13
N LEU A 212 14.08 -2.35 5.92
CA LEU A 212 14.82 -1.19 5.41
C LEU A 212 14.61 0.05 6.29
N LYS A 213 13.36 0.35 6.67
CA LYS A 213 13.02 1.48 7.55
C LYS A 213 13.70 1.33 8.92
N LEU A 214 13.57 0.16 9.55
CA LEU A 214 14.12 -0.11 10.88
C LEU A 214 15.66 -0.04 10.91
N TYR A 215 16.34 -0.74 10.00
CA TYR A 215 17.80 -0.76 9.97
C TYR A 215 18.41 0.60 9.61
N LYS A 216 17.77 1.37 8.72
CA LYS A 216 18.19 2.74 8.41
C LYS A 216 18.01 3.66 9.62
N ASN A 217 16.89 3.57 10.32
CA ASN A 217 16.65 4.36 11.54
C ASN A 217 17.65 4.00 12.65
N ARG A 218 18.01 2.73 12.81
CA ARG A 218 19.10 2.29 13.71
C ARG A 218 20.44 2.88 13.33
N PHE A 219 20.80 2.82 12.04
CA PHE A 219 22.04 3.43 11.53
C PHE A 219 22.08 4.94 11.80
N LEU A 220 20.95 5.64 11.59
CA LEU A 220 20.84 7.07 11.84
C LEU A 220 21.02 7.40 13.32
N ARG A 221 20.36 6.64 14.21
CA ARG A 221 20.50 6.78 15.67
C ARG A 221 21.94 6.53 16.14
N GLN A 222 22.62 5.52 15.59
CA GLN A 222 23.99 5.15 15.98
C GLN A 222 25.07 6.11 15.47
N ASN A 223 24.92 6.67 14.26
CA ASN A 223 25.98 7.48 13.63
C ASN A 223 25.74 8.99 13.69
N PHE A 224 24.50 9.43 13.90
CA PHE A 224 24.16 10.85 14.00
C PHE A 224 23.58 11.22 15.38
N GLY A 225 23.51 10.26 16.31
CA GLY A 225 23.24 10.51 17.72
C GLY A 225 24.28 11.48 18.29
N SER A 226 23.83 12.71 18.57
CA SER A 226 24.57 13.87 19.13
C SER A 226 25.25 14.88 18.18
N SER A 227 24.91 14.95 16.88
CA SER A 227 25.34 16.12 16.07
C SER A 227 24.44 16.48 14.88
N PHE A 228 23.16 16.70 15.13
CA PHE A 228 22.45 17.75 14.40
C PHE A 228 22.37 18.95 15.34
N LYS A 229 23.02 20.06 14.97
CA LYS A 229 22.73 21.37 15.56
C LYS A 229 21.28 21.70 15.24
N LYS A 230 20.35 21.25 16.09
CA LYS A 230 19.05 21.90 16.23
C LYS A 230 19.31 23.25 16.88
N MET A 231 18.67 24.28 16.33
CA MET A 231 18.32 25.49 17.08
C MET A 231 17.80 25.09 18.47
N PRO A 232 18.05 25.91 19.51
CA PRO A 232 17.91 25.52 20.92
C PRO A 232 16.67 24.66 21.15
N GLU A 233 16.90 23.40 21.52
CA GLU A 233 15.88 22.36 21.62
C GLU A 233 14.96 22.69 22.80
N LYS A 234 13.71 23.02 22.50
CA LYS A 234 12.61 22.92 23.45
C LYS A 234 12.33 21.42 23.65
N ASP A 235 12.09 21.00 24.90
CA ASP A 235 11.90 19.60 25.27
C ASP A 235 10.46 19.16 25.01
N PHE A 236 10.20 18.64 23.80
CA PHE A 236 8.86 18.19 23.40
C PHE A 236 8.47 16.79 23.93
N SER A 237 9.27 16.18 24.81
CA SER A 237 9.06 14.78 25.25
C SER A 237 7.67 14.51 25.82
N ALA A 238 7.08 15.49 26.51
CA ALA A 238 5.71 15.39 27.02
C ALA A 238 4.66 15.33 25.88
N LEU A 239 4.86 16.10 24.80
CA LEU A 239 3.95 16.14 23.65
C LEU A 239 4.11 14.93 22.74
N GLU A 240 5.34 14.43 22.56
CA GLU A 240 5.61 13.20 21.80
C GLU A 240 4.98 11.95 22.45
N SER A 241 4.73 11.98 23.77
CA SER A 241 4.13 10.87 24.51
C SER A 241 2.60 10.77 24.40
N ILE A 242 1.95 11.76 23.78
CA ILE A 242 0.49 11.76 23.60
C ILE A 242 0.11 10.60 22.65
N PRO A 243 -0.82 9.69 23.06
CA PRO A 243 -1.29 8.60 22.19
C PRO A 243 -1.96 9.14 20.93
N LYS A 244 -2.03 8.31 19.88
CA LYS A 244 -2.75 8.65 18.64
C LYS A 244 -4.26 8.56 18.82
N ILE A 245 -5.02 9.09 17.87
CA ILE A 245 -6.46 9.27 18.06
C ILE A 245 -7.20 7.93 18.08
N ASP A 246 -6.79 6.99 17.23
CA ASP A 246 -7.30 5.61 17.23
C ASP A 246 -7.05 4.89 18.55
N ASP A 247 -5.86 5.10 19.14
CA ASP A 247 -5.50 4.52 20.42
C ASP A 247 -6.31 5.16 21.55
N LEU A 248 -6.53 6.48 21.51
CA LEU A 248 -7.37 7.20 22.48
C LEU A 248 -8.81 6.69 22.45
N PHE A 249 -9.43 6.61 21.28
CA PHE A 249 -10.81 6.14 21.15
C PHE A 249 -11.00 4.64 21.42
N SER A 250 -9.90 3.89 21.54
CA SER A 250 -9.94 2.48 21.98
C SER A 250 -10.02 2.30 23.51
N LEU A 251 -9.77 3.37 24.27
CA LEU A 251 -9.80 3.36 25.73
C LEU A 251 -11.23 3.33 26.29
N ASP A 252 -11.37 2.96 27.56
CA ASP A 252 -12.65 3.13 28.25
C ASP A 252 -12.98 4.62 28.47
N GLU A 253 -14.26 4.95 28.65
CA GLU A 253 -14.75 6.33 28.76
C GLU A 253 -14.02 7.16 29.85
N LYS A 254 -13.66 6.54 30.97
CA LYS A 254 -12.97 7.24 32.06
C LYS A 254 -11.51 7.49 31.73
N GLU A 255 -10.84 6.50 31.13
CA GLU A 255 -9.47 6.61 30.67
C GLU A 255 -9.32 7.58 29.51
N LEU A 256 -10.26 7.56 28.56
CA LEU A 256 -10.34 8.53 27.46
C LEU A 256 -10.45 9.95 28.01
N GLN A 257 -11.46 10.23 28.86
CA GLN A 257 -11.65 11.57 29.41
C GLN A 257 -10.40 12.05 30.18
N LYS A 258 -9.79 11.17 30.98
CA LYS A 258 -8.54 11.48 31.69
C LYS A 258 -7.40 11.85 30.74
N ASN A 259 -7.26 11.15 29.61
CA ASN A 259 -6.23 11.47 28.62
C ASN A 259 -6.51 12.79 27.91
N LEU A 260 -7.75 13.05 27.50
CA LEU A 260 -8.16 14.32 26.90
C LEU A 260 -7.89 15.50 27.84
N ASP A 261 -8.25 15.36 29.12
CA ASP A 261 -8.00 16.38 30.14
C ASP A 261 -6.49 16.64 30.32
N ASN A 262 -5.66 15.58 30.32
CA ASN A 262 -4.20 15.72 30.43
C ASN A 262 -3.62 16.47 29.23
N ILE A 263 -4.07 16.17 28.01
CA ILE A 263 -3.65 16.89 26.79
C ILE A 263 -4.06 18.36 26.90
N GLY A 264 -5.29 18.64 27.34
CA GLY A 264 -5.79 20.00 27.55
C GLY A 264 -4.98 20.79 28.59
N VAL A 265 -4.60 20.15 29.70
CA VAL A 265 -3.72 20.76 30.71
C VAL A 265 -2.32 21.04 30.17
N LEU A 266 -1.74 20.10 29.41
CA LEU A 266 -0.44 20.30 28.76
C LEU A 266 -0.48 21.48 27.77
N ALA A 267 -1.54 21.56 26.96
CA ALA A 267 -1.75 22.63 26.00
C ALA A 267 -1.86 24.00 26.68
N LYS A 268 -2.65 24.11 27.76
CA LYS A 268 -2.82 25.36 28.52
C LYS A 268 -1.55 25.80 29.24
N ASN A 269 -0.77 24.86 29.76
CA ASN A 269 0.45 25.17 30.49
C ASN A 269 1.62 25.57 29.58
N ASN A 270 1.67 25.05 28.35
CA ASN A 270 2.80 25.26 27.43
C ASN A 270 2.34 25.63 26.00
N PRO A 271 1.61 26.73 25.81
CA PRO A 271 0.94 26.99 24.53
C PRO A 271 1.90 27.26 23.37
N ASP A 272 2.96 28.05 23.60
CA ASP A 272 3.95 28.34 22.56
C ASP A 272 4.81 27.13 22.20
N GLU A 273 5.01 26.23 23.16
CA GLU A 273 5.73 24.98 22.96
C GLU A 273 4.90 24.02 22.12
N LEU A 274 3.62 23.88 22.42
CA LEU A 274 2.69 23.07 21.64
C LEU A 274 2.61 23.56 20.19
N LYS A 275 2.45 24.88 19.97
CA LYS A 275 2.46 25.45 18.62
C LYS A 275 3.75 25.14 17.87
N SER A 276 4.89 25.33 18.54
CA SER A 276 6.21 25.02 17.97
C SER A 276 6.34 23.53 17.62
N TYR A 277 5.79 22.64 18.46
CA TYR A 277 5.79 21.20 18.24
C TYR A 277 4.99 20.84 16.98
N CYS A 278 3.74 21.29 16.88
CA CYS A 278 2.89 21.02 15.72
C CYS A 278 3.52 21.52 14.41
N GLU A 279 4.07 22.73 14.43
CA GLU A 279 4.74 23.33 13.27
C GLU A 279 6.03 22.60 12.88
N SER A 280 6.70 21.93 13.84
CA SER A 280 7.94 21.18 13.60
C SER A 280 7.73 19.83 12.91
N ILE A 281 6.50 19.30 12.94
CA ILE A 281 6.18 18.01 12.36
C ILE A 281 6.22 18.07 10.84
N THR A 282 6.99 17.14 10.26
CA THR A 282 7.22 17.02 8.82
C THR A 282 6.95 15.61 8.28
N ASN A 283 6.76 14.62 9.15
CA ASN A 283 6.37 13.26 8.77
C ASN A 283 5.01 12.96 9.40
N PHE A 284 3.97 12.78 8.58
CA PHE A 284 2.57 12.70 9.02
C PHE A 284 2.06 11.26 9.26
N GLU A 285 2.82 10.22 8.91
CA GLU A 285 2.41 8.81 9.10
C GLU A 285 2.36 8.37 10.58
N GLU A 286 3.26 8.92 11.40
CA GLU A 286 3.46 8.46 12.78
C GLU A 286 3.21 9.56 13.84
N THR A 287 2.38 10.54 13.49
CA THR A 287 2.11 11.69 14.38
C THR A 287 0.96 11.43 15.33
N ASN A 288 0.89 12.25 16.37
CA ASN A 288 -0.25 12.41 17.28
C ASN A 288 -0.95 13.78 17.07
N LEU A 289 -0.77 14.39 15.90
CA LEU A 289 -1.37 15.69 15.58
C LEU A 289 -2.90 15.62 15.58
N ASP A 290 -3.45 14.53 15.08
CA ASP A 290 -4.88 14.19 15.14
C ASP A 290 -5.46 14.40 16.55
N SER A 291 -4.81 13.82 17.55
CA SER A 291 -5.20 13.80 18.96
C SER A 291 -5.06 15.18 19.60
N ILE A 292 -3.96 15.87 19.28
CA ILE A 292 -3.73 17.22 19.75
C ILE A 292 -4.78 18.15 19.16
N HIS A 293 -4.99 18.12 17.85
CA HIS A 293 -5.96 18.97 17.17
C HIS A 293 -7.38 18.71 17.65
N TYR A 294 -7.77 17.45 17.83
CA TYR A 294 -9.06 17.09 18.41
C TYR A 294 -9.29 17.78 19.78
N VAL A 295 -8.33 17.66 20.71
CA VAL A 295 -8.44 18.27 22.06
C VAL A 295 -8.43 19.79 22.01
N LEU A 296 -7.65 20.38 21.10
CA LEU A 296 -7.61 21.82 20.92
C LEU A 296 -8.93 22.34 20.33
N SER A 297 -9.54 21.60 19.42
CA SER A 297 -10.84 21.94 18.83
C SER A 297 -11.99 21.87 19.85
N GLU A 298 -11.94 20.94 20.80
CA GLU A 298 -12.87 20.94 21.96
C GLU A 298 -12.77 22.21 22.81
N ASN A 299 -11.65 22.95 22.73
CA ASN A 299 -11.44 24.25 23.37
C ASN A 299 -11.15 25.35 22.33
N ALA A 300 -11.85 25.33 21.19
CA ALA A 300 -11.54 26.18 20.04
C ALA A 300 -11.47 27.69 20.37
N GLU A 301 -12.22 28.18 21.36
CA GLU A 301 -12.21 29.60 21.73
C GLU A 301 -10.80 30.13 22.05
N ASP A 302 -9.97 29.31 22.72
CA ASP A 302 -8.60 29.65 23.10
C ASP A 302 -7.59 29.41 21.95
N TRP A 303 -7.96 28.62 20.94
CA TRP A 303 -7.03 28.07 19.93
C TRP A 303 -7.38 28.39 18.48
N LYS A 304 -8.51 29.05 18.22
CA LYS A 304 -9.07 29.31 16.89
C LYS A 304 -8.09 29.92 15.89
N ASP A 305 -7.29 30.90 16.31
CA ASP A 305 -6.32 31.55 15.45
C ASP A 305 -5.19 30.59 15.06
N PHE A 306 -4.78 29.74 16.00
CA PHE A 306 -3.76 28.72 15.72
C PHE A 306 -4.35 27.64 14.81
N LEU A 307 -5.49 27.05 15.17
CA LEU A 307 -6.14 25.99 14.40
C LEU A 307 -6.46 26.42 12.98
N GLY A 308 -6.95 27.65 12.76
CA GLY A 308 -7.22 28.14 11.41
C GLY A 308 -5.97 28.38 10.57
N ASN A 309 -4.86 28.81 11.18
CA ASN A 309 -3.58 28.91 10.48
C ASN A 309 -2.98 27.53 10.20
N GLU A 310 -3.12 26.61 11.15
CA GLU A 310 -2.61 25.24 11.07
C GLU A 310 -3.35 24.44 10.00
N PHE A 311 -4.67 24.58 9.92
CA PHE A 311 -5.48 24.00 8.84
C PHE A 311 -4.94 24.41 7.46
N ILE A 312 -4.73 25.71 7.25
CA ILE A 312 -4.20 26.23 5.98
C ILE A 312 -2.78 25.71 5.73
N ARG A 313 -1.93 25.69 6.76
CA ARG A 313 -0.55 25.17 6.66
C ARG A 313 -0.54 23.71 6.22
N LEU A 314 -1.30 22.85 6.90
CA LEU A 314 -1.40 21.43 6.59
C LEU A 314 -1.99 21.20 5.21
N PHE A 315 -3.01 21.96 4.79
CA PHE A 315 -3.56 21.87 3.45
C PHE A 315 -2.53 22.24 2.36
N GLU A 316 -1.72 23.29 2.59
CA GLU A 316 -0.63 23.67 1.67
C GLU A 316 0.50 22.64 1.60
N ILE A 317 0.74 21.90 2.68
CA ILE A 317 1.66 20.75 2.68
C ILE A 317 1.04 19.59 1.89
N ALA A 318 -0.22 19.25 2.16
CA ALA A 318 -0.96 18.18 1.46
C ALA A 318 -1.01 18.39 -0.06
N LYS A 319 -1.07 19.64 -0.53
CA LYS A 319 -1.00 19.99 -1.96
C LYS A 319 0.29 19.53 -2.65
N LYS A 320 1.37 19.32 -1.90
CA LYS A 320 2.72 19.02 -2.43
C LYS A 320 3.20 17.63 -2.05
N ASP A 321 2.56 16.98 -1.09
CA ASP A 321 3.00 15.71 -0.52
C ASP A 321 2.39 14.50 -1.26
N PRO A 322 3.19 13.49 -1.67
CA PRO A 322 2.67 12.26 -2.25
C PRO A 322 1.81 11.42 -1.27
N PHE A 323 1.93 11.62 0.04
CA PHE A 323 1.15 10.96 1.10
C PHE A 323 0.08 11.88 1.69
N SER A 324 -0.52 12.73 0.85
CA SER A 324 -1.48 13.76 1.28
C SER A 324 -2.69 13.21 2.07
N ASN A 325 -3.03 11.92 1.93
CA ASN A 325 -4.21 11.33 2.60
C ASN A 325 -4.10 11.42 4.12
N ASN A 326 -2.96 11.03 4.71
CA ASN A 326 -2.74 11.12 6.16
C ASN A 326 -2.87 12.56 6.68
N ILE A 327 -2.49 13.55 5.86
CA ILE A 327 -2.62 14.97 6.22
C ILE A 327 -4.09 15.40 6.18
N PHE A 328 -4.87 14.91 5.20
CA PHE A 328 -6.30 15.16 5.15
C PHE A 328 -7.04 14.51 6.32
N ASP A 329 -6.63 13.32 6.75
CA ASP A 329 -7.22 12.67 7.93
C ASP A 329 -6.96 13.50 9.21
N ILE A 330 -5.75 14.09 9.35
CA ILE A 330 -5.46 15.03 10.45
C ILE A 330 -6.28 16.32 10.35
N LEU A 331 -6.56 16.80 9.12
CA LEU A 331 -7.38 17.99 8.90
C LEU A 331 -8.84 17.78 9.31
N ASP A 332 -9.36 16.56 9.16
CA ASP A 332 -10.73 16.21 9.56
C ASP A 332 -10.92 16.32 11.10
N GLU A 333 -9.85 16.19 11.88
CA GLU A 333 -9.87 16.36 13.35
C GLU A 333 -9.80 17.82 13.81
N ILE A 334 -9.53 18.77 12.90
CA ILE A 334 -9.65 20.20 13.22
C ILE A 334 -11.14 20.57 13.11
N LEU A 335 -11.88 20.34 14.20
CA LEU A 335 -13.34 20.49 14.23
C LEU A 335 -13.81 21.96 14.19
N TYR A 336 -15.09 22.07 13.82
CA TYR A 336 -15.91 23.28 13.66
C TYR A 336 -16.02 24.13 14.94
N GLU A 337 -15.89 25.45 14.80
CA GLU A 337 -16.26 26.41 15.86
C GLU A 337 -17.78 26.53 15.95
N LEU A 338 -18.35 26.36 17.14
CA LEU A 338 -19.79 26.53 17.39
C LEU A 338 -20.34 27.93 17.03
N GLU A 339 -19.45 28.93 16.88
CA GLU A 339 -19.82 30.30 16.53
C GLU A 339 -18.92 30.85 15.40
N PRO A 340 -19.49 31.65 14.48
CA PRO A 340 -18.74 32.24 13.38
C PRO A 340 -17.60 33.13 13.87
N SER A 341 -16.38 32.83 13.40
CA SER A 341 -15.18 33.60 13.74
C SER A 341 -14.46 34.10 12.49
N GLN A 342 -13.54 35.03 12.69
CA GLN A 342 -12.65 35.47 11.62
C GLN A 342 -11.78 34.32 11.09
N SER A 343 -11.45 33.34 11.94
CA SER A 343 -10.63 32.19 11.61
C SER A 343 -11.41 31.15 10.80
N SER A 344 -12.65 30.84 11.17
CA SER A 344 -13.52 29.98 10.36
C SER A 344 -13.77 30.60 8.98
N ARG A 345 -14.04 31.91 8.90
CA ARG A 345 -14.22 32.60 7.61
C ARG A 345 -12.97 32.54 6.73
N LYS A 346 -11.78 32.66 7.33
CA LYS A 346 -10.50 32.54 6.61
C LYS A 346 -10.33 31.16 5.98
N ILE A 347 -10.72 30.09 6.68
CA ILE A 347 -10.69 28.72 6.15
C ILE A 347 -11.68 28.58 5.00
N ILE A 348 -12.92 29.04 5.18
CA ILE A 348 -13.96 29.01 4.14
C ILE A 348 -13.49 29.73 2.87
N ASP A 349 -12.94 30.94 2.99
CA ASP A 349 -12.44 31.72 1.85
C ASP A 349 -11.26 31.01 1.16
N TYR A 350 -10.38 30.38 1.94
CA TYR A 350 -9.26 29.58 1.43
C TYR A 350 -9.77 28.34 0.66
N LEU A 351 -10.67 27.55 1.24
CA LEU A 351 -11.25 26.37 0.60
C LEU A 351 -12.03 26.75 -0.66
N ASN A 352 -12.81 27.82 -0.60
CA ASN A 352 -13.54 28.36 -1.75
C ASN A 352 -12.58 28.69 -2.91
N LYS A 353 -11.41 29.26 -2.63
CA LYS A 353 -10.38 29.48 -3.66
C LYS A 353 -9.87 28.15 -4.25
N GLU A 354 -9.63 27.14 -3.42
CA GLU A 354 -9.14 25.82 -3.85
C GLU A 354 -10.18 25.00 -4.63
N LEU A 355 -11.48 25.32 -4.58
CA LEU A 355 -12.49 24.75 -5.50
C LEU A 355 -12.21 25.05 -6.98
N SER A 356 -11.34 26.02 -7.28
CA SER A 356 -10.88 26.32 -8.65
C SER A 356 -9.49 25.79 -8.97
N ASN A 357 -8.94 24.88 -8.15
CA ASN A 357 -7.60 24.30 -8.37
C ASN A 357 -7.57 23.42 -9.64
N THR A 358 -6.43 23.36 -10.32
CA THR A 358 -6.26 22.49 -11.51
C THR A 358 -6.20 21.01 -11.15
N ASN A 359 -5.82 20.65 -9.92
CA ASN A 359 -5.73 19.28 -9.45
C ASN A 359 -7.08 18.80 -8.91
N ASP A 360 -7.62 17.73 -9.50
CA ASP A 360 -8.92 17.14 -9.15
C ASP A 360 -8.98 16.68 -7.69
N LYS A 361 -7.92 16.05 -7.18
CA LYS A 361 -7.82 15.60 -5.78
C LYS A 361 -7.95 16.78 -4.81
N ILE A 362 -7.32 17.89 -5.14
CA ILE A 362 -7.37 19.11 -4.33
C ILE A 362 -8.76 19.75 -4.40
N ARG A 363 -9.38 19.81 -5.58
CA ARG A 363 -10.76 20.30 -5.71
C ARG A 363 -11.74 19.44 -4.90
N LEU A 364 -11.63 18.11 -4.98
CA LEU A 364 -12.50 17.20 -4.23
C LEU A 364 -12.31 17.35 -2.72
N LYS A 365 -11.07 17.38 -2.23
CA LYS A 365 -10.79 17.54 -0.80
C LYS A 365 -11.25 18.91 -0.29
N ALA A 366 -11.04 19.99 -1.08
CA ALA A 366 -11.57 21.30 -0.75
C ALA A 366 -13.11 21.30 -0.66
N LEU A 367 -13.78 20.59 -1.58
CA LEU A 367 -15.23 20.45 -1.61
C LEU A 367 -15.78 19.64 -0.42
N ASN A 368 -15.13 18.54 -0.06
CA ASN A 368 -15.52 17.76 1.12
C ASN A 368 -15.37 18.59 2.40
N LEU A 369 -14.21 19.24 2.55
CA LEU A 369 -13.91 20.00 3.76
C LEU A 369 -14.80 21.23 3.88
N ILE A 370 -15.03 22.00 2.80
CA ILE A 370 -15.80 23.25 2.91
C ILE A 370 -17.22 23.01 3.41
N ASN A 371 -17.82 21.87 3.08
CA ASN A 371 -19.13 21.49 3.59
C ASN A 371 -19.18 21.40 5.13
N ALA A 372 -18.10 20.92 5.76
CA ALA A 372 -17.99 20.84 7.21
C ALA A 372 -17.80 22.22 7.89
N TRP A 373 -17.41 23.24 7.12
CA TRP A 373 -17.17 24.60 7.62
C TRP A 373 -18.31 25.59 7.31
N LEU A 374 -19.27 25.23 6.47
CA LEU A 374 -20.40 26.10 6.13
C LEU A 374 -21.43 26.11 7.27
N GLU A 375 -21.87 27.30 7.66
CA GLU A 375 -22.93 27.47 8.66
C GLU A 375 -24.32 27.54 8.01
N GLU A 376 -25.40 27.37 8.79
CA GLU A 376 -26.77 27.49 8.28
C GLU A 376 -27.03 28.82 7.55
N GLU A 377 -26.43 29.92 8.03
CA GLU A 377 -26.55 31.25 7.43
C GLU A 377 -25.89 31.35 6.05
N ASP A 378 -24.85 30.56 5.80
CA ASP A 378 -24.20 30.48 4.50
C ASP A 378 -25.02 29.64 3.50
N ILE A 379 -25.93 28.78 3.96
CA ILE A 379 -26.76 27.89 3.14
C ILE A 379 -27.95 28.67 2.55
N SER A 380 -27.66 29.51 1.56
CA SER A 380 -28.69 30.20 0.78
C SER A 380 -28.40 30.13 -0.72
N ARG A 381 -29.47 30.14 -1.53
CA ARG A 381 -29.36 30.17 -2.99
C ARG A 381 -28.52 31.34 -3.49
N SER A 382 -28.52 32.48 -2.81
CA SER A 382 -27.75 33.66 -3.20
C SER A 382 -26.28 33.63 -2.75
N ASN A 383 -25.89 32.69 -1.90
CA ASN A 383 -24.52 32.62 -1.39
C ASN A 383 -23.56 32.21 -2.53
N MET A 384 -22.46 32.94 -2.66
CA MET A 384 -21.49 32.73 -3.74
C MET A 384 -20.80 31.37 -3.67
N ILE A 385 -20.56 30.84 -2.47
CA ILE A 385 -19.93 29.53 -2.26
C ILE A 385 -20.89 28.43 -2.70
N ILE A 386 -22.16 28.52 -2.28
CA ILE A 386 -23.22 27.59 -2.70
C ILE A 386 -23.40 27.59 -4.21
N GLN A 387 -23.40 28.77 -4.84
CA GLN A 387 -23.44 28.88 -6.31
C GLN A 387 -22.21 28.23 -6.97
N LYS A 388 -21.04 28.34 -6.35
CA LYS A 388 -19.83 27.68 -6.85
C LYS A 388 -19.90 26.16 -6.72
N ILE A 389 -20.40 25.63 -5.60
CA ILE A 389 -20.67 24.19 -5.41
C ILE A 389 -21.67 23.71 -6.47
N LEU A 390 -22.72 24.49 -6.76
CA LEU A 390 -23.65 24.19 -7.85
C LEU A 390 -22.93 24.08 -9.21
N MET A 391 -21.97 24.95 -9.52
CA MET A 391 -21.17 24.83 -10.74
C MET A 391 -20.32 23.54 -10.76
N MET A 392 -19.91 23.00 -9.61
CA MET A 392 -19.13 21.76 -9.52
C MET A 392 -19.93 20.50 -9.85
N THR A 393 -21.27 20.56 -9.86
CA THR A 393 -22.11 19.48 -10.44
C THR A 393 -21.85 19.26 -11.93
N LYS A 394 -21.14 20.18 -12.58
CA LYS A 394 -20.72 20.14 -13.99
C LYS A 394 -19.19 20.06 -14.15
N ASP A 395 -18.45 19.70 -13.10
CA ASP A 395 -17.00 19.49 -13.18
C ASP A 395 -16.65 18.37 -14.18
N ASN A 396 -15.43 18.35 -14.69
CA ASN A 396 -14.97 17.30 -15.61
C ASN A 396 -14.80 15.95 -14.90
N ASN A 397 -14.43 15.97 -13.61
CA ASN A 397 -14.25 14.78 -12.80
C ASN A 397 -15.59 14.31 -12.21
N TRP A 398 -15.85 12.99 -12.28
CA TRP A 398 -17.13 12.42 -11.86
C TRP A 398 -17.29 12.30 -10.33
N GLU A 399 -16.21 12.08 -9.58
CA GLU A 399 -16.23 12.07 -8.11
C GLU A 399 -16.64 13.45 -7.58
N ILE A 400 -16.09 14.51 -8.17
CA ILE A 400 -16.44 15.90 -7.83
C ILE A 400 -17.92 16.20 -8.11
N ARG A 401 -18.44 15.79 -9.27
CA ARG A 401 -19.87 15.98 -9.61
C ARG A 401 -20.77 15.29 -8.60
N CYS A 402 -20.45 14.05 -8.22
CA CYS A 402 -21.21 13.29 -7.22
C CYS A 402 -21.15 13.95 -5.84
N CYS A 403 -19.97 14.34 -5.38
CA CYS A 403 -19.80 15.01 -4.09
C CYS A 403 -20.61 16.32 -4.03
N ALA A 404 -20.53 17.15 -5.08
CA ALA A 404 -21.30 18.39 -5.16
C ALA A 404 -22.81 18.14 -5.14
N HIS A 405 -23.27 17.09 -5.82
CA HIS A 405 -24.67 16.68 -5.80
C HIS A 405 -25.13 16.27 -4.39
N ASP A 406 -24.34 15.49 -3.67
CA ASP A 406 -24.68 15.00 -2.33
C ASP A 406 -24.75 16.15 -1.31
N ILE A 407 -23.77 17.05 -1.35
CA ILE A 407 -23.76 18.26 -0.51
C ILE A 407 -25.03 19.09 -0.77
N LEU A 408 -25.34 19.41 -2.03
CA LEU A 408 -26.49 20.26 -2.35
C LEU A 408 -27.84 19.59 -2.08
N SER A 409 -27.91 18.26 -2.27
CA SER A 409 -29.09 17.47 -1.91
C SER A 409 -29.38 17.52 -0.41
N SER A 410 -28.32 17.55 0.43
CA SER A 410 -28.46 17.65 1.88
C SER A 410 -29.08 18.97 2.35
N TYR A 411 -28.86 20.06 1.61
CA TYR A 411 -29.38 21.38 1.95
C TYR A 411 -30.83 21.61 1.52
N ASN A 412 -31.33 20.84 0.55
CA ASN A 412 -32.70 20.93 0.03
C ASN A 412 -33.12 22.35 -0.43
N ILE A 413 -32.17 23.13 -0.95
CA ILE A 413 -32.39 24.50 -1.44
C ILE A 413 -32.51 24.60 -2.97
N PHE A 414 -32.16 23.54 -3.71
CA PHE A 414 -32.28 23.43 -5.17
C PHE A 414 -33.22 22.27 -5.54
N SER A 415 -33.80 22.32 -6.75
CA SER A 415 -34.58 21.20 -7.29
C SER A 415 -33.67 20.08 -7.81
N ASP A 416 -34.17 18.85 -7.82
CA ASP A 416 -33.43 17.67 -8.30
C ASP A 416 -32.89 17.84 -9.73
N ASP A 417 -33.62 18.56 -10.58
CA ASP A 417 -33.23 18.85 -11.96
C ASP A 417 -32.05 19.84 -12.04
N GLU A 418 -31.97 20.80 -11.10
CA GLU A 418 -30.89 21.80 -11.07
C GLU A 418 -29.55 21.19 -10.64
N ILE A 419 -29.59 20.19 -9.76
CA ILE A 419 -28.40 19.50 -9.24
C ILE A 419 -28.18 18.14 -9.91
N ALA A 420 -28.91 17.85 -11.00
CA ALA A 420 -28.88 16.55 -11.65
C ALA A 420 -27.50 16.21 -12.21
N ILE A 421 -26.99 15.03 -11.83
CA ILE A 421 -25.78 14.44 -12.39
C ILE A 421 -26.10 13.32 -13.40
N PRO A 422 -25.21 13.05 -14.37
CA PRO A 422 -25.35 11.96 -15.32
C PRO A 422 -25.64 10.60 -14.65
N LEU A 423 -26.50 9.80 -15.28
CA LEU A 423 -26.84 8.45 -14.77
C LEU A 423 -25.59 7.55 -14.61
N ALA A 424 -24.59 7.72 -15.48
CA ALA A 424 -23.34 6.99 -15.42
C ALA A 424 -22.58 7.26 -14.11
N ASP A 425 -22.61 8.49 -13.60
CA ASP A 425 -21.95 8.88 -12.36
C ASP A 425 -22.67 8.28 -11.15
N LYS A 426 -24.01 8.31 -11.16
CA LYS A 426 -24.84 7.64 -10.13
C LYS A 426 -24.56 6.13 -10.05
N LEU A 427 -24.28 5.48 -11.18
CA LEU A 427 -23.92 4.06 -11.21
C LEU A 427 -22.51 3.82 -10.68
N LYS A 428 -21.54 4.68 -11.01
CA LYS A 428 -20.18 4.59 -10.49
C LYS A 428 -20.11 4.80 -8.98
N ALA A 429 -20.84 5.80 -8.46
CA ALA A 429 -20.94 6.09 -7.03
C ALA A 429 -21.46 4.92 -6.18
N LYS A 430 -22.28 4.03 -6.77
CA LYS A 430 -22.76 2.83 -6.07
C LYS A 430 -21.71 1.73 -5.93
N ILE A 431 -20.65 1.78 -6.74
CA ILE A 431 -19.64 0.73 -6.85
C ILE A 431 -18.29 1.19 -6.27
N ASN A 432 -18.00 2.49 -6.36
CA ASN A 432 -16.73 3.11 -5.97
C ASN A 432 -16.94 4.18 -4.89
N ASN A 433 -15.88 4.50 -4.13
CA ASN A 433 -15.91 5.61 -3.18
C ASN A 433 -15.79 6.95 -3.91
N GLN A 434 -16.84 7.76 -3.90
CA GLN A 434 -16.86 9.09 -4.53
C GLN A 434 -16.14 10.18 -3.72
N TYR A 435 -15.70 9.87 -2.49
CA TYR A 435 -15.01 10.81 -1.60
C TYR A 435 -13.49 10.68 -1.67
N GLU A 436 -12.98 9.80 -2.54
CA GLU A 436 -11.55 9.54 -2.69
C GLU A 436 -11.18 9.42 -4.17
N ILE A 437 -10.18 10.20 -4.61
CA ILE A 437 -9.58 10.04 -5.94
C ILE A 437 -8.32 9.21 -5.75
N ASP A 438 -8.37 7.96 -6.21
CA ASP A 438 -7.21 7.08 -6.27
C ASP A 438 -6.10 7.79 -7.07
N SER A 439 -4.91 7.94 -6.46
CA SER A 439 -3.75 8.47 -7.16
C SER A 439 -3.30 7.45 -8.22
N GLU A 440 -3.38 7.82 -9.50
CA GLU A 440 -2.74 7.10 -10.61
C GLU A 440 -1.22 6.92 -10.41
#